data_AF-A0A5S3YKA2-F1
#
_entry.id   AF-A0A5S3YKA2-F1
#
_cell.length_a   1.000
_cell.length_b   1.000
_cell.length_c   1.000
_cell.angle_alpha   90.00
_cell.angle_beta   90.00
_cell.angle_gamma   90.00
#
_symmetry.space_group_name_H-M   'P 1'
#
loop_
_entity.id
_entity.type
_entity.pdbx_description
1 polymer ?
#
loop_
_entity_poly.entity_id
_entity_poly.type
_entity_poly.pdbx_seq_one_letter_code
_entity_poly.pdbx_strand_id
1 'polypeptide(L)'
;KYGSGNKVLHNVVGGRIGVFEGNGGDLRIGLPMQSVHNGDKWMHTPQRLSVIVQAPTEALEQIMTAHPIVKQLVENEWLYLLSISPNCNEVRRFDNSKW
;
A
#
# COMPACT_ATOMS: atom_id res chain seq x y z
N LYS A 1 22.62 10.64 -2.24
CA LYS A 1 21.69 10.50 -1.09
C LYS A 1 20.39 9.88 -1.61
N TYR A 2 20.21 8.56 -1.47
CA TYR A 2 18.99 7.85 -1.91
C TYR A 2 17.90 7.91 -0.83
N GLY A 3 17.56 9.12 -0.41
CA GLY A 3 16.40 9.34 0.45
C GLY A 3 15.19 9.59 -0.44
N SER A 4 14.16 8.75 -0.33
CA SER A 4 12.81 9.25 -0.63
C SER A 4 12.58 10.39 0.34
N GLY A 5 12.56 11.63 -0.15
CA GLY A 5 12.13 12.79 0.65
C GLY A 5 10.86 12.46 1.44
N ASN A 6 10.75 13.06 2.62
CA ASN A 6 9.71 12.83 3.61
C ASN A 6 8.31 12.66 2.97
N LYS A 7 7.80 11.42 2.96
CA LYS A 7 6.48 11.06 2.42
C LYS A 7 5.40 11.22 3.48
N VAL A 8 5.25 12.42 4.04
CA VAL A 8 4.09 12.75 4.86
C VAL A 8 3.22 13.69 4.03
N LEU A 9 2.33 13.08 3.27
CA LEU A 9 1.26 13.79 2.59
C LEU A 9 0.13 13.99 3.61
N HIS A 10 -0.07 15.25 3.97
CA HIS A 10 -1.26 15.82 4.60
C HIS A 10 -1.39 15.67 6.12
N ASN A 11 -0.89 16.68 6.83
CA ASN A 11 -1.37 16.97 8.19
C ASN A 11 -2.54 17.95 8.12
N VAL A 12 -3.73 17.51 8.55
CA VAL A 12 -4.91 18.38 8.68
C VAL A 12 -4.66 19.33 9.84
N VAL A 13 -4.75 20.63 9.58
CA VAL A 13 -4.45 21.68 10.58
C VAL A 13 -5.60 22.68 10.69
N GLY A 14 -5.68 23.36 11.84
CA GLY A 14 -6.65 24.42 12.08
C GLY A 14 -8.11 23.98 12.03
N GLY A 15 -8.44 22.76 12.49
CA GLY A 15 -9.85 22.34 12.56
C GLY A 15 -10.53 22.07 11.21
N ARG A 16 -9.79 21.54 10.22
CA ARG A 16 -10.20 21.25 8.82
C ARG A 16 -10.12 22.43 7.83
N ILE A 17 -9.43 23.51 8.18
CA ILE A 17 -9.34 24.71 7.32
C ILE A 17 -8.32 24.54 6.19
N GLY A 18 -7.30 23.69 6.37
CA GLY A 18 -6.33 23.43 5.30
C GLY A 18 -5.36 22.30 5.64
N VAL A 19 -4.43 22.08 4.71
CA VAL A 19 -3.50 20.97 4.74
C VAL A 19 -2.08 21.47 4.48
N PHE A 20 -1.10 20.99 5.25
CA PHE A 20 0.30 21.31 5.02
C PHE A 20 0.96 20.36 4.01
N GLU A 21 1.82 20.93 3.17
CA GLU A 21 2.72 20.18 2.30
C GLU A 21 4.05 19.92 3.04
N GLY A 22 4.26 18.68 3.51
CA GLY A 22 5.45 18.30 4.26
C GLY A 22 5.56 18.93 5.66
N ASN A 23 6.78 19.03 6.19
CA ASN A 23 7.06 19.49 7.58
C ASN A 23 7.04 21.02 7.77
N GLY A 24 6.71 21.80 6.72
CA GLY A 24 6.73 23.26 6.81
C GLY A 24 6.42 24.01 5.52
N GLY A 25 5.72 23.39 4.56
CA GLY A 25 5.24 24.08 3.36
C GLY A 25 4.04 24.99 3.67
N ASP A 26 3.65 25.82 2.71
CA ASP A 26 2.48 26.71 2.84
C ASP A 26 1.18 25.91 3.07
N LEU A 27 0.25 26.52 3.82
CA LEU A 27 -1.09 25.96 4.02
C LEU A 27 -1.82 25.93 2.67
N ARG A 28 -2.06 24.73 2.13
CA ARG A 28 -2.92 24.56 0.97
C ARG A 28 -4.36 24.37 1.42
N ILE A 29 -5.23 25.25 0.96
CA ILE A 29 -6.68 25.02 1.00
C ILE A 29 -7.01 24.03 -0.12
N GLY A 30 -7.55 22.86 0.22
CA GLY A 30 -7.83 21.87 -0.82
C GLY A 30 -8.31 20.51 -0.39
N LEU A 31 -9.14 19.89 -1.22
CA LEU A 31 -9.67 18.54 -1.00
C LEU A 31 -8.56 17.50 -1.23
N PRO A 32 -8.56 16.35 -0.54
CA PRO A 32 -7.55 15.30 -0.68
C PRO A 32 -7.24 14.90 -2.13
N MET A 33 -8.25 14.98 -3.01
CA MET A 33 -8.11 14.72 -4.45
C MET A 33 -7.09 15.61 -5.16
N GLN A 34 -6.92 16.87 -4.75
CA GLN A 34 -5.97 17.79 -5.40
C GLN A 34 -4.51 17.37 -5.23
N SER A 35 -4.24 16.49 -4.27
CA SER A 35 -2.91 15.92 -4.01
C SER A 35 -2.54 14.79 -4.96
N VAL A 36 -3.53 14.22 -5.65
CA VAL A 36 -3.36 13.09 -6.57
C VAL A 36 -3.88 13.38 -7.97
N HIS A 37 -4.60 14.47 -8.15
CA HIS A 37 -5.26 14.86 -9.39
C HIS A 37 -5.14 16.38 -9.61
N ASN A 38 -4.74 16.81 -10.81
CA ASN A 38 -4.52 18.23 -11.10
C ASN A 38 -5.75 18.96 -11.68
N GLY A 39 -6.88 18.27 -11.83
CA GLY A 39 -8.11 18.79 -12.45
C GLY A 39 -8.41 18.16 -13.81
N ASP A 40 -7.38 17.77 -14.55
CA ASP A 40 -7.51 17.13 -15.87
C ASP A 40 -7.07 15.66 -15.87
N LYS A 41 -6.07 15.33 -15.05
CA LYS A 41 -5.48 13.99 -14.99
C LYS A 41 -4.95 13.64 -13.60
N TRP A 42 -4.83 12.33 -13.36
CA TRP A 42 -4.12 11.79 -12.20
C TRP A 42 -2.63 12.07 -12.32
N MET A 43 -2.05 12.61 -11.26
CA MET A 43 -0.63 12.95 -11.17
C MET A 43 0.20 11.82 -10.58
N HIS A 44 -0.45 10.87 -9.90
CA HIS A 44 0.19 9.68 -9.33
C HIS A 44 -0.45 8.41 -9.89
N THR A 45 0.38 7.50 -10.39
CA THR A 45 -0.07 6.14 -10.71
C THR A 45 -0.26 5.37 -9.39
N PRO A 46 -1.43 4.77 -9.14
CA PRO A 46 -1.62 3.89 -8.01
C PRO A 46 -0.63 2.73 -8.08
N GLN A 47 0.10 2.49 -7.00
CA GLN A 47 1.01 1.36 -6.86
C GLN A 47 0.56 0.50 -5.70
N ARG A 48 0.61 -0.82 -5.87
CA ARG A 48 0.41 -1.79 -4.79
C ARG A 48 1.70 -2.54 -4.54
N LEU A 49 2.00 -2.77 -3.27
CA LEU A 49 3.18 -3.52 -2.86
C LEU A 49 3.02 -4.98 -3.29
N SER A 50 4.03 -5.54 -3.97
CA SER A 50 4.12 -6.98 -4.22
C SER A 50 5.12 -7.59 -3.24
N VAL A 51 4.68 -8.56 -2.46
CA VAL A 51 5.48 -9.28 -1.47
C VAL A 51 5.66 -10.70 -1.97
N ILE A 52 6.91 -11.09 -2.16
CA ILE A 52 7.29 -12.43 -2.63
C ILE A 52 7.95 -13.16 -1.46
N VAL A 53 7.39 -14.30 -1.08
CA VAL A 53 7.89 -15.12 0.03
C VAL A 53 8.18 -16.53 -0.47
N GLN A 54 9.39 -17.02 -0.23
CA GLN A 54 9.73 -18.41 -0.50
C GLN A 54 9.25 -19.30 0.65
N ALA A 55 8.03 -19.82 0.53
CA ALA A 55 7.40 -20.68 1.52
C ALA A 55 6.24 -21.47 0.89
N PRO A 56 5.90 -22.67 1.41
CA PRO A 56 4.70 -23.40 0.99
C PRO A 56 3.43 -22.58 1.23
N THR A 57 2.43 -22.73 0.36
CA THR A 57 1.17 -22.00 0.44
C THR A 57 0.41 -22.28 1.74
N GLU A 58 0.49 -23.51 2.25
CA GLU A 58 -0.14 -23.94 3.49
C GLU A 58 0.42 -23.18 4.71
N ALA A 59 1.73 -22.91 4.72
CA ALA A 59 2.36 -22.16 5.80
C ALA A 59 1.91 -20.69 5.81
N LEU A 60 1.77 -20.10 4.62
CA LEU A 60 1.28 -18.73 4.47
C LEU A 60 -0.21 -18.63 4.85
N GLU A 61 -1.03 -19.62 4.52
CA GLU A 61 -2.43 -19.70 4.98
C GLU A 61 -2.56 -19.81 6.50
N GLN A 62 -1.69 -20.59 7.16
CA GLN A 62 -1.65 -20.68 8.61
C GLN A 62 -1.32 -19.33 9.25
N ILE A 63 -0.35 -18.60 8.71
CA ILE A 63 0.01 -17.25 9.19
C ILE A 63 -1.15 -16.27 8.99
N MET A 64 -1.79 -16.27 7.81
CA MET A 64 -2.95 -15.41 7.57
C MET A 64 -4.11 -15.75 8.51
N THR A 65 -4.33 -17.03 8.79
CA THR A 65 -5.36 -17.47 9.76
C THR A 65 -5.03 -17.02 11.18
N ALA A 66 -3.75 -17.11 11.58
CA ALA A 66 -3.29 -16.71 12.90
C ALA A 66 -3.29 -15.18 13.11
N HIS A 67 -3.14 -14.40 12.02
CA HIS A 67 -3.01 -12.94 12.08
C HIS A 67 -4.07 -12.24 11.21
N PRO A 68 -5.23 -11.87 11.78
CA PRO A 68 -6.33 -11.24 11.04
C PRO A 68 -5.94 -9.98 10.27
N ILE A 69 -5.01 -9.18 10.81
CA ILE A 69 -4.51 -7.97 10.15
C ILE A 69 -3.78 -8.30 8.85
N VAL A 70 -2.93 -9.34 8.86
CA VAL A 70 -2.20 -9.77 7.65
C VAL A 70 -3.19 -10.29 6.62
N LYS A 71 -4.15 -11.12 7.04
CA LYS A 71 -5.21 -11.62 6.17
C LYS A 71 -5.98 -10.47 5.51
N GLN A 72 -6.38 -9.46 6.27
CA GLN A 72 -7.08 -8.29 5.74
C GLN A 72 -6.26 -7.47 4.75
N LEU A 73 -4.94 -7.38 4.93
CA LEU A 73 -4.07 -6.70 3.97
C LEU A 73 -4.03 -7.44 2.63
N VAL A 74 -3.99 -8.77 2.67
CA VAL A 74 -3.93 -9.62 1.48
C VAL A 74 -5.30 -9.71 0.79
N GLU A 75 -6.36 -10.06 1.53
CA GLU A 75 -7.70 -10.31 0.97
C GLU A 75 -8.37 -9.04 0.42
N ASN A 76 -8.11 -7.88 1.01
CA ASN A 76 -8.63 -6.61 0.49
C ASN A 76 -7.68 -5.96 -0.53
N GLU A 77 -6.70 -6.71 -1.04
CA GLU A 77 -5.73 -6.26 -2.05
C GLU A 77 -4.98 -4.96 -1.67
N TRP A 78 -4.68 -4.76 -0.38
CA TRP A 78 -3.76 -3.69 0.03
C TRP A 78 -2.32 -3.99 -0.40
N LEU A 79 -1.99 -5.28 -0.53
CA LEU A 79 -0.77 -5.79 -1.12
C LEU A 79 -1.05 -7.07 -1.92
N TYR A 80 -0.16 -7.40 -2.85
CA TYR A 80 -0.15 -8.69 -3.54
C TYR A 80 0.82 -9.63 -2.83
N LEU A 81 0.34 -10.81 -2.45
CA LEU A 81 1.15 -11.86 -1.87
C LEU A 81 1.44 -12.94 -2.90
N LEU A 82 2.72 -13.23 -3.11
CA LEU A 82 3.19 -14.29 -3.98
C LEU A 82 4.02 -15.29 -3.17
N SER A 83 3.73 -16.58 -3.36
CA SER A 83 4.51 -17.70 -2.86
C SER A 83 5.46 -18.17 -3.96
N ILE A 84 6.73 -18.38 -3.61
CA ILE A 84 7.64 -19.19 -4.40
C ILE A 84 7.76 -20.55 -3.72
N SER A 85 7.41 -21.61 -4.43
CA SER A 85 7.58 -22.98 -3.95
C SER A 85 9.05 -23.24 -3.61
N PRO A 86 9.36 -23.72 -2.39
CA PRO A 86 10.73 -24.07 -2.01
C PRO A 86 11.35 -25.18 -2.87
N ASN A 87 10.51 -26.01 -3.51
CA ASN A 87 10.94 -27.27 -4.13
C ASN A 87 10.87 -27.28 -5.67
N CYS A 88 10.03 -26.43 -6.31
CA CYS A 88 9.75 -26.54 -7.75
C CYS A 88 9.81 -25.23 -8.55
N ASN A 89 10.37 -24.14 -8.02
CA ASN A 89 10.44 -22.81 -8.69
C ASN A 89 9.09 -22.29 -9.22
N GLU A 90 7.97 -22.87 -8.76
CA GLU A 90 6.63 -22.44 -9.10
C GLU A 90 6.29 -21.18 -8.30
N VAL A 91 5.69 -20.19 -8.97
CA VAL A 91 5.21 -18.96 -8.33
C VAL A 91 3.69 -18.97 -8.34
N ARG A 92 3.08 -18.83 -7.16
CA ARG A 92 1.62 -18.71 -6.99
C ARG A 92 1.28 -17.36 -6.38
N ARG A 93 0.19 -16.74 -6.84
CA ARG A 93 -0.28 -15.46 -6.30
C ARG A 93 -1.58 -15.70 -5.59
N PHE A 94 -1.69 -15.21 -4.36
CA PHE A 94 -2.96 -15.21 -3.66
C PHE A 94 -3.92 -14.18 -4.27
N ASP A 95 -5.07 -14.63 -4.73
CA ASP A 95 -6.14 -13.82 -5.32
C ASP A 95 -7.51 -14.47 -5.08
N ASN A 96 -8.55 -13.66 -4.84
CA ASN A 96 -9.92 -14.15 -4.61
C ASN A 96 -10.02 -15.30 -3.59
N SER A 97 -9.27 -15.18 -2.48
CA SER A 97 -9.15 -16.17 -1.41
C SER A 97 -8.58 -17.54 -1.84
N LYS A 98 -7.73 -17.57 -2.88
CA LYS A 98 -7.09 -18.78 -3.44
C LYS A 98 -5.65 -18.49 -3.89
N TRP A 99 -4.82 -19.53 -4.02
CA TRP A 99 -3.44 -19.46 -4.53
C TRP A 99 -3.32 -19.77 -6.02
#